data_AF-A0A2V5TR90-F1
#
_entry.id   AF-A0A2V5TR90-F1
#
_cell.length_a   1.000
_cell.length_b   1.000
_cell.length_c   1.000
_cell.angle_alpha   90.00
_cell.angle_beta   90.00
_cell.angle_gamma   90.00
#
_symmetry.space_group_name_H-M   'P 1'
#
loop_
_entity.id
_entity.type
_entity.pdbx_description
1 polymer ?
#
loop_
_entity_poly.entity_id
_entity_poly.type
_entity_poly.pdbx_seq_one_letter_code
_entity_poly.pdbx_strand_id
1 'polypeptide(L)' 'MVVAANKTNTTIHAFEYVKLQQAVDLAPHVGELGSITGTLRKIEPNPNKSRALVLRIYIDDATIAFSKHS' A
#
# COMPACT_ATOMS: atom_id res chain seq x y z
N MET A 1 -23.71 -1.63 3.98
CA MET A 1 -22.47 -0.87 3.72
C MET A 1 -21.35 -1.58 4.46
N VAL A 2 -20.53 -2.37 3.79
CA VAL A 2 -19.39 -3.05 4.43
C VAL A 2 -18.23 -2.07 4.39
N VAL A 3 -17.98 -1.41 5.51
CA VAL A 3 -16.77 -0.59 5.70
C VAL A 3 -15.64 -1.59 5.91
N ALA A 4 -14.59 -1.53 5.08
CA ALA A 4 -13.35 -2.22 5.39
C ALA A 4 -12.74 -1.52 6.61
N ALA A 5 -13.05 -2.06 7.80
CA ALA A 5 -12.50 -1.62 9.07
C ALA A 5 -11.32 -2.53 9.41
N ASN A 6 -10.20 -1.94 9.81
CA ASN A 6 -9.13 -2.70 10.46
C ASN A 6 -9.60 -3.17 11.85
N LYS A 7 -8.81 -4.02 12.53
CA LYS A 7 -9.11 -4.48 13.91
C LYS A 7 -9.36 -3.33 14.92
N THR A 8 -9.02 -2.10 14.56
CA THR A 8 -9.18 -0.89 15.38
C THR A 8 -10.34 0.01 14.94
N ASN A 9 -11.29 -0.50 14.13
CA ASN A 9 -12.49 0.23 13.68
C ASN A 9 -12.21 1.56 12.96
N THR A 10 -11.04 1.70 12.33
CA THR A 10 -10.69 2.89 11.56
C THR A 10 -11.15 2.71 10.11
N THR A 11 -11.79 3.74 9.54
CA THR A 11 -12.15 3.77 8.12
C THR A 11 -10.88 3.76 7.28
N ILE A 12 -10.66 2.70 6.51
CA ILE A 12 -9.51 2.60 5.60
C ILE A 12 -9.81 3.41 4.34
N HIS A 13 -9.10 4.52 4.13
CA HIS A 13 -9.30 5.42 2.99
C HIS A 13 -8.60 4.94 1.70
N ALA A 14 -7.46 4.26 1.84
CA ALA A 14 -6.72 3.64 0.75
C ALA A 14 -5.92 2.46 1.30
N PHE A 15 -5.68 1.46 0.45
CA PHE A 15 -4.72 0.41 0.73
C PHE A 15 -4.01 0.03 -0.57
N GLU A 16 -2.72 -0.28 -0.45
CA GLU A 16 -1.93 -0.88 -1.51
C GLU A 16 -1.48 -2.26 -1.02
N TYR A 17 -1.75 -3.29 -1.81
CA TYR A 17 -1.25 -4.63 -1.53
C TYR A 17 -0.03 -4.86 -2.40
N VAL A 18 1.14 -4.85 -1.78
CA VAL A 18 2.40 -5.08 -2.47
C VAL A 18 2.98 -6.41 -2.00
N LYS A 19 3.14 -7.36 -2.91
CA LYS A 19 3.86 -8.61 -2.64
C LYS A 19 5.33 -8.37 -2.91
N LEU A 20 6.11 -8.22 -1.83
CA LEU A 20 7.55 -8.01 -1.94
C LEU A 20 8.27 -9.29 -2.36
N GLN A 21 9.35 -9.16 -3.12
CA GLN A 21 10.22 -10.27 -3.51
C GLN A 21 10.93 -10.91 -2.32
N GLN A 22 11.20 -10.11 -1.29
CA GLN A 22 11.89 -10.54 -0.08
C GLN A 22 11.18 -10.01 1.16
N ALA A 23 11.34 -10.71 2.29
CA ALA A 23 10.88 -10.21 3.58
C ALA A 23 11.64 -8.93 3.94
N VAL A 24 10.93 -7.93 4.46
CA VAL A 24 11.49 -6.63 4.87
C VAL A 24 10.99 -6.30 6.26
N ASP A 25 11.92 -5.95 7.15
CA ASP A 25 11.57 -5.40 8.46
C ASP A 25 11.25 -3.91 8.31
N LEU A 26 10.00 -3.53 8.60
CA LEU A 26 9.53 -2.15 8.46
C LEU A 26 9.70 -1.34 9.75
N ALA A 27 9.91 -1.99 10.90
CA ALA A 27 9.99 -1.30 12.19
C ALA A 27 11.11 -0.24 12.27
N PRO A 28 12.30 -0.43 11.67
CA PRO A 28 13.36 0.58 11.69
C PRO A 28 13.11 1.80 10.80
N HIS A 29 12.16 1.72 9.86
CA HIS A 29 11.96 2.72 8.80
C HIS A 29 10.74 3.62 9.04
N VAL A 30 10.22 3.66 10.27
CA VAL A 30 9.09 4.52 10.62
C VAL A 30 9.48 5.99 10.44
N GLY A 31 8.74 6.70 9.58
CA GLY A 31 8.99 8.10 9.25
C GLY A 31 9.92 8.33 8.06
N GLU A 32 10.47 7.26 7.47
CA GLU A 32 11.25 7.33 6.23
C GLU A 32 10.33 7.30 4.99
N LEU A 33 10.80 7.89 3.89
CA LEU A 33 10.12 7.75 2.60
C LEU A 33 10.46 6.38 2.02
N GLY A 34 9.43 5.58 1.75
CA GLY A 34 9.56 4.31 1.04
C GLY A 34 9.24 4.48 -0.44
N SER A 35 10.05 3.89 -1.31
CA SER A 35 9.76 3.74 -2.73
C SER A 35 9.60 2.26 -3.07
N ILE A 36 8.54 1.92 -3.81
CA ILE A 36 8.25 0.56 -4.26
C ILE A 36 8.45 0.52 -5.77
N THR A 37 9.28 -0.42 -6.25
CA THR A 37 9.54 -0.62 -7.67
C THR A 37 9.22 -2.07 -8.02
N GLY A 38 8.55 -2.32 -9.14
CA GLY A 38 8.23 -3.66 -9.60
C GLY A 38 7.42 -3.65 -10.91
N THR A 39 6.87 -4.80 -11.28
CA THR A 39 6.07 -4.92 -12.51
C THR A 39 4.60 -4.67 -12.21
N LEU A 40 3.99 -3.71 -12.90
CA LEU A 40 2.56 -3.45 -12.78
C LEU A 40 1.75 -4.60 -13.38
N ARG A 41 1.02 -5.33 -12.54
CA ARG A 41 0.17 -6.44 -12.96
C ARG A 41 -1.25 -5.99 -13.28
N LYS A 42 -1.83 -5.16 -12.42
CA LYS A 42 -3.22 -4.72 -12.51
C LYS A 42 -3.46 -3.41 -11.76
N ILE A 43 -4.41 -2.63 -12.25
CA ILE A 43 -5.00 -1.51 -11.52
C ILE A 43 -6.51 -1.74 -11.48
N GLU A 44 -7.11 -1.63 -10.30
CA GLU A 44 -8.56 -1.71 -10.12
C GLU A 44 -9.08 -0.51 -9.34
N PRO A 45 -10.31 -0.05 -9.59
CA PRO A 45 -10.99 0.84 -8.68
C PRO A 45 -11.19 0.18 -7.31
N ASN A 46 -11.10 0.96 -6.25
CA ASN A 46 -11.52 0.48 -4.93
C ASN A 46 -13.04 0.15 -4.99
N PRO A 47 -13.47 -1.06 -4.59
CA PRO A 47 -14.86 -1.50 -4.63
C PRO A 47 -15.72 -0.78 -3.59
N ASN A 48 -15.11 -0.11 -2.61
CA ASN A 48 -15.83 0.76 -1.70
C ASN A 48 -15.95 2.14 -2.32
N LYS A 49 -17.18 2.68 -2.36
CA LYS A 49 -17.44 4.05 -2.78
C LYS A 49 -16.61 5.02 -1.93
N SER A 50 -15.92 5.93 -2.60
CA SER A 50 -15.10 6.98 -1.97
C SER A 50 -15.43 8.33 -2.61
N ARG A 51 -15.22 9.41 -1.85
CA ARG A 51 -15.31 10.79 -2.37
C ARG A 51 -14.06 11.18 -3.17
N ALA A 52 -12.99 10.40 -3.05
CA ALA A 52 -11.75 10.53 -3.83
C ALA A 52 -11.57 9.30 -4.73
N LEU A 53 -10.82 9.45 -5.82
CA LEU A 53 -10.41 8.30 -6.64
C LEU A 53 -9.43 7.46 -5.81
N VAL A 54 -9.84 6.23 -5.48
CA VAL A 54 -8.99 5.27 -4.77
C VAL A 54 -8.80 4.08 -5.70
N LEU A 55 -7.54 3.74 -5.97
CA LEU A 55 -7.14 2.64 -6.82
C LEU A 55 -6.43 1.58 -5.98
N ARG A 56 -6.55 0.32 -6.42
CA ARG A 56 -5.77 -0.80 -5.94
C ARG A 56 -4.75 -1.13 -7.02
N ILE A 57 -3.48 -0.97 -6.68
CA ILE A 57 -2.37 -1.24 -7.59
C ILE A 57 -1.77 -2.58 -7.15
N TYR A 58 -1.69 -3.52 -8.10
CA TYR A 58 -1.08 -4.83 -7.91
C TYR A 58 0.28 -4.83 -8.59
N ILE A 59 1.33 -4.95 -7.80
CA ILE A 59 2.73 -4.96 -8.26
C ILE A 59 3.30 -6.35 -7.96
N ASP A 60 3.73 -7.05 -9.01
CA ASP A 60 4.49 -8.29 -8.90
C ASP A 60 5.99 -7.96 -8.83
N ASP A 61 6.78 -8.85 -8.24
CA ASP A 61 8.24 -8.73 -8.19
C ASP A 61 8.74 -7.40 -7.58
N ALA A 62 8.03 -6.94 -6.55
CA ALA A 62 8.28 -5.64 -5.95
C ALA A 62 9.52 -5.64 -5.02
N THR A 63 10.35 -4.63 -5.16
CA THR A 63 11.40 -4.23 -4.22
C THR A 63 10.99 -2.95 -3.51
N ILE A 64 11.49 -2.74 -2.30
CA ILE A 64 11.28 -1.52 -1.53
C ILE A 64 12.63 -0.92 -1.13
N ALA A 65 12.76 0.39 -1.27
CA ALA A 65 13.90 1.16 -0.80
C ALA A 65 13.42 2.27 0.14
N PHE A 66 14.24 2.64 1.11
CA PHE A 66 13.94 3.69 2.07
C PHE A 66 14.95 4.82 1.95
N SER A 67 14.49 6.07 2.07
CA SER A 67 15.35 7.24 2.16
C SER A 67 15.01 8.07 3.39
N LYS A 68 16.05 8.52 4.09
CA LYS A 68 15.92 9.49 5.17
C LYS A 68 15.69 10.85 4.56
N HIS A 69 14.66 11.55 5.04
CA HIS A 69 14.54 12.97 4.77
C HIS A 69 15.71 13.66 5.48
N SER A 70 16.59 14.31 4.72
CA SER A 70 17.64 15.17 5.27
C SER A 70 17.05 16.45 5.85
#